data_AF-A0A1T5LR15-F1
#
_entry.id   AF-A0A1T5LR15-F1
#
_cell.length_a   1.000
_cell.length_b   1.000
_cell.length_c   1.000
_cell.angle_alpha   90.00
_cell.angle_beta   90.00
_cell.angle_gamma   90.00
#
_symmetry.space_group_name_H-M   'P 1'
#
loop_
_entity.id
_entity.type
_entity.pdbx_description
1 polymer ?
#
loop_
_entity_poly.entity_id
_entity_poly.type
_entity_poly.pdbx_seq_one_letter_code
_entity_poly.pdbx_strand_id
1 'polypeptide(L)'
;MNGNEGYAVFFFPEALNALGEIIKPYLVQAEGKEPHILCREIDTAGALIEMTLEGLAPDGKTVQIELMVPGSMVKMIVSARSDGNIGFSPRTTVLGG
;
A
#
# COMPACT_ATOMS: atom_id res chain seq x y z
N MET A 1 -1.56 15.32 -2.57
CA MET A 1 -1.97 14.43 -1.47
C MET A 1 -2.17 15.28 -0.23
N ASN A 2 -3.38 15.34 0.32
CA ASN A 2 -3.70 15.97 1.61
C ASN A 2 -4.81 15.16 2.31
N GLY A 3 -4.60 13.87 2.51
CA GLY A 3 -5.56 12.97 3.16
C GLY A 3 -4.82 11.74 3.67
N ASN A 4 -4.67 11.64 4.98
CA ASN A 4 -3.78 10.69 5.66
C ASN A 4 -4.57 9.43 6.09
N GLU A 5 -5.38 8.91 5.16
CA GLU A 5 -6.29 7.78 5.36
C GLU A 5 -6.10 6.72 4.26
N GLY A 6 -5.99 5.46 4.65
CA GLY A 6 -5.84 4.35 3.72
C GLY A 6 -5.24 3.11 4.36
N TYR A 7 -4.82 2.16 3.53
CA TYR A 7 -4.28 0.87 3.94
C TYR A 7 -2.95 0.60 3.25
N ALA A 8 -2.00 0.03 3.98
CA ALA A 8 -0.80 -0.58 3.42
C ALA A 8 -0.93 -2.11 3.49
N VAL A 9 -0.84 -2.78 2.34
CA VAL A 9 -0.96 -4.23 2.20
C VAL A 9 0.40 -4.83 1.90
N PHE A 10 0.86 -5.70 2.80
CA PHE A 10 2.11 -6.42 2.70
C PHE A 10 1.85 -7.85 2.26
N PHE A 11 2.70 -8.36 1.38
CA PHE A 11 2.57 -9.70 0.81
C PHE A 11 3.67 -10.62 1.33
N PHE A 12 3.39 -11.92 1.35
CA PHE A 12 4.45 -12.91 1.55
C PHE A 12 5.44 -12.88 0.36
N PRO A 13 6.73 -13.18 0.56
CA PRO A 13 7.70 -13.23 -0.55
C PRO A 13 7.27 -14.17 -1.68
N GLU A 14 6.68 -15.31 -1.34
CA GLU A 14 6.16 -16.30 -2.29
C GLU A 14 5.03 -15.72 -3.15
N ALA A 15 4.19 -14.85 -2.57
CA ALA A 15 3.14 -14.15 -3.31
C ALA A 15 3.71 -13.14 -4.29
N LEU A 16 4.70 -12.34 -3.88
CA LEU A 16 5.38 -11.41 -4.78
C LEU A 16 6.04 -12.14 -5.95
N ASN A 17 6.64 -13.29 -5.69
CA ASN A 17 7.23 -14.14 -6.73
C ASN A 17 6.17 -14.73 -7.68
N ALA A 18 5.04 -15.21 -7.14
CA ALA A 18 3.96 -15.79 -7.93
C ALA A 18 3.23 -14.75 -8.79
N LEU A 19 3.03 -13.54 -8.27
CA LEU A 19 2.38 -12.44 -8.99
C LEU A 19 3.34 -11.82 -10.03
N GLY A 20 4.64 -11.80 -9.75
CA GLY A 20 5.67 -11.44 -10.72
C GLY A 20 5.58 -9.97 -11.18
N GLU A 21 5.70 -9.73 -12.48
CA GLU A 21 5.80 -8.37 -13.04
C GLU A 21 4.50 -7.56 -12.94
N ILE A 22 3.33 -8.21 -12.89
CA ILE A 22 2.03 -7.51 -12.94
C ILE A 22 1.78 -6.63 -11.72
N ILE A 23 2.36 -6.99 -10.57
CA ILE A 23 2.15 -6.26 -9.32
C ILE A 23 3.12 -5.09 -9.13
N LYS A 24 4.25 -5.09 -9.86
CA LYS A 24 5.31 -4.10 -9.70
C LYS A 24 4.86 -2.64 -9.87
N PRO A 25 3.99 -2.28 -10.83
CA PRO A 25 3.52 -0.90 -10.97
C PRO A 25 2.80 -0.35 -9.73
N TYR A 26 2.28 -1.23 -8.87
CA TYR A 26 1.51 -0.88 -7.68
C TYR A 26 2.32 -0.97 -6.38
N LEU A 27 3.54 -1.53 -6.43
CA LEU A 27 4.39 -1.68 -5.26
C LEU A 27 5.06 -0.35 -4.91
N VAL A 28 4.87 0.08 -3.68
CA VAL A 28 5.70 1.09 -3.04
C VAL A 28 6.94 0.40 -2.48
N GLN A 29 8.08 0.71 -3.07
CA GLN A 29 9.39 0.27 -2.60
C GLN A 29 10.20 1.49 -2.19
N ALA A 30 10.57 1.57 -0.92
CA ALA A 30 11.46 2.58 -0.39
C ALA A 30 12.65 1.87 0.24
N GLU A 31 13.83 2.49 0.16
CA GLU A 31 15.07 1.92 0.68
C GLU A 31 14.92 1.54 2.17
N GLY A 32 15.22 0.27 2.48
CA GLY A 32 15.11 -0.27 3.84
C GLY A 32 13.69 -0.60 4.34
N LYS A 33 12.65 -0.52 3.49
CA LYS A 33 11.26 -0.87 3.87
C LYS A 33 10.76 -2.10 3.10
N GLU A 34 9.90 -2.90 3.75
CA GLU A 34 9.21 -4.00 3.06
C GLU A 34 8.29 -3.46 1.94
N PRO A 35 8.29 -4.09 0.75
CA PRO A 35 7.37 -3.74 -0.33
C PRO A 35 5.91 -3.88 0.11
N HIS A 36 5.10 -2.88 -0.22
CA HIS A 36 3.67 -2.89 0.08
C HIS A 36 2.88 -2.18 -1.02
N ILE A 37 1.58 -2.44 -1.07
CA ILE A 37 0.64 -1.68 -1.89
C ILE A 37 -0.12 -0.71 -0.99
N LEU A 38 -0.30 0.53 -1.46
CA LEU A 38 -1.17 1.50 -0.82
C LEU A 38 -2.56 1.46 -1.47
N CYS A 39 -3.58 1.27 -0.64
CA CYS A 39 -4.97 1.17 -1.06
C CYS A 39 -5.80 2.21 -0.30
N ARG A 40 -6.85 2.72 -0.94
CA ARG A 40 -7.84 3.60 -0.29
C ARG A 40 -8.85 2.79 0.50
N GLU A 41 -9.32 1.68 -0.07
CA GLU A 41 -10.34 0.82 0.50
C GLU A 41 -9.90 -0.65 0.38
N ILE A 42 -10.36 -1.47 1.33
CA ILE A 42 -10.16 -2.92 1.35
C ILE A 42 -11.46 -3.58 1.76
N ASP A 43 -11.85 -4.62 1.02
CA ASP A 43 -12.89 -5.57 1.40
C ASP A 43 -12.27 -6.97 1.59
N THR A 44 -12.57 -7.61 2.72
CA THR A 44 -12.12 -8.96 3.07
C THR A 44 -13.27 -9.96 3.25
N ALA A 45 -14.51 -9.56 2.95
CA ALA A 45 -15.69 -10.41 3.11
C ALA A 45 -15.79 -11.54 2.07
N GLY A 46 -15.13 -11.37 0.91
CA GLY A 46 -15.13 -12.32 -0.19
C GLY A 46 -14.07 -13.43 -0.11
N ALA A 47 -14.02 -14.26 -1.15
CA ALA A 47 -12.98 -15.28 -1.32
C ALA A 47 -11.61 -14.66 -1.68
N LEU A 48 -11.64 -13.44 -2.24
CA LEU A 48 -10.48 -12.63 -2.52
C LEU A 48 -10.54 -11.38 -1.64
N ILE A 49 -9.36 -10.85 -1.32
CA ILE A 49 -9.23 -9.52 -0.75
C ILE A 49 -9.29 -8.54 -1.91
N GLU A 50 -10.25 -7.64 -1.86
CA GLU A 50 -10.48 -6.61 -2.86
C GLU A 50 -9.84 -5.31 -2.36
N MET A 51 -9.06 -4.68 -3.22
CA MET A 51 -8.27 -3.49 -2.91
C MET A 51 -8.55 -2.41 -3.93
N THR A 52 -9.00 -1.25 -3.49
CA THR A 52 -9.24 -0.09 -4.36
C THR A 52 -8.05 0.85 -4.30
N LEU A 53 -7.38 1.03 -5.44
CA LEU A 53 -6.23 1.93 -5.61
C LEU A 53 -6.64 3.15 -6.45
N GLU A 54 -5.95 4.27 -6.25
CA GLU A 54 -6.04 5.42 -7.13
C GLU A 54 -4.79 5.49 -8.01
N GLY A 55 -4.99 5.43 -9.33
CA GLY A 55 -3.96 5.61 -10.34
C GLY A 55 -4.16 6.89 -11.13
N LEU A 56 -3.18 7.21 -11.96
CA LEU A 56 -3.28 8.26 -12.98
C LEU A 56 -3.29 7.62 -14.37
N ALA A 57 -4.30 7.91 -15.15
CA ALA A 57 -4.32 7.58 -16.57
C ALA A 57 -3.31 8.43 -17.35
N PRO A 58 -2.91 8.00 -18.57
CA PRO A 58 -1.99 8.77 -19.41
C PRO A 58 -2.45 10.19 -19.75
N ASP A 59 -3.76 10.45 -19.67
CA ASP A 59 -4.36 11.77 -19.88
C ASP A 59 -4.37 12.64 -18.61
N GLY A 60 -3.76 12.16 -17.53
CA GLY A 60 -3.67 12.85 -16.24
C GLY A 60 -4.93 12.74 -15.38
N LYS A 61 -5.97 12.01 -15.81
CA LYS A 61 -7.17 11.80 -14.98
C LYS A 61 -6.91 10.73 -13.93
N THR A 62 -7.52 10.92 -12.77
CA THR A 62 -7.57 9.88 -11.74
C THR A 62 -8.43 8.71 -12.23
N VAL A 63 -7.88 7.51 -12.13
CA VAL A 63 -8.61 6.27 -12.38
C VAL A 63 -8.60 5.42 -11.11
N GLN A 64 -9.72 4.76 -10.84
CA GLN A 64 -9.78 3.76 -9.79
C GLN A 64 -9.39 2.41 -10.37
N ILE A 65 -8.54 1.68 -9.65
CA ILE A 65 -8.05 0.36 -10.04
C ILE A 65 -8.44 -0.59 -8.92
N GLU A 66 -9.19 -1.63 -9.26
CA GLU A 66 -9.54 -2.71 -8.33
C GLU A 66 -8.56 -3.87 -8.50
N LEU A 67 -7.85 -4.22 -7.43
CA LEU A 67 -7.00 -5.39 -7.36
C LEU A 67 -7.66 -6.43 -6.47
N MET A 68 -7.79 -7.66 -6.98
CA MET A 68 -8.31 -8.80 -6.22
C MET A 68 -7.19 -9.81 -6.03
N VAL A 69 -6.89 -10.15 -4.77
CA VAL A 69 -5.80 -11.08 -4.43
C VAL A 69 -6.28 -12.15 -3.44
N PRO A 70 -5.80 -13.40 -3.52
CA PRO A 70 -6.10 -14.41 -2.51
C PRO A 70 -5.62 -13.95 -1.12
N GLY A 71 -6.44 -14.16 -0.09
CA GLY A 71 -6.06 -13.79 1.28
C GLY A 71 -4.79 -14.50 1.77
N SER A 72 -4.53 -15.72 1.29
CA SER A 72 -3.31 -16.49 1.60
C SER A 72 -2.02 -15.84 1.09
N MET A 73 -2.11 -14.88 0.16
CA MET A 73 -0.95 -14.14 -0.36
C MET A 73 -0.60 -12.92 0.48
N VAL A 74 -1.54 -12.45 1.30
CA VAL A 74 -1.38 -11.24 2.12
C VAL A 74 -0.79 -11.62 3.47
N LYS A 75 0.36 -11.01 3.78
CA LYS A 75 1.07 -11.16 5.06
C LYS A 75 0.45 -10.30 6.15
N MET A 76 0.11 -9.04 5.81
CA MET A 76 -0.39 -8.07 6.78
C MET A 76 -1.12 -6.93 6.07
N ILE A 77 -2.18 -6.41 6.71
CA ILE A 77 -2.88 -5.19 6.30
C ILE A 77 -2.79 -4.19 7.43
N VAL A 78 -2.29 -2.99 7.15
CA VAL A 78 -2.14 -1.90 8.12
C VAL A 78 -3.04 -0.75 7.71
N SER A 79 -4.02 -0.40 8.54
CA SER A 79 -4.83 0.82 8.34
C SER A 79 -4.13 2.02 8.94
N ALA A 80 -3.93 3.07 8.15
CA ALA A 80 -3.61 4.40 8.66
C ALA A 80 -4.92 5.21 8.68
N ARG A 81 -5.35 5.59 9.88
CA ARG A 81 -6.41 6.59 10.05
C ARG A 81 -5.78 7.80 10.73
N SER A 82 -6.01 8.96 10.17
CA SER A 82 -5.48 10.21 10.71
C SER A 82 -6.62 11.10 11.08
N ASP A 83 -7.03 11.02 12.34
CA ASP A 83 -8.03 11.91 12.93
C ASP A 83 -7.44 13.30 13.25
N GLY A 84 -6.61 13.84 12.34
CA GLY A 84 -5.82 15.06 12.51
C GLY A 84 -4.43 14.82 13.11
N ASN A 85 -3.39 15.34 12.42
CA ASN A 85 -1.98 15.40 12.80
C ASN A 85 -1.26 14.06 13.09
N ILE A 86 -0.67 13.47 12.04
CA ILE A 86 0.48 12.56 12.21
C ILE A 86 1.58 12.99 11.23
N GLY A 87 2.57 13.72 11.75
CA GLY A 87 3.81 14.02 11.03
C GLY A 87 4.83 12.91 11.27
N PHE A 88 5.23 12.19 10.23
CA PHE A 88 6.44 11.38 10.26
C PHE A 88 7.64 12.25 9.87
N SER A 89 8.16 13.02 10.83
CA SER A 89 9.51 13.57 10.70
C SER A 89 10.53 12.44 10.88
N PRO A 90 11.56 12.32 10.01
CA PRO A 90 12.71 11.47 10.32
C PRO A 90 13.24 11.87 11.69
N ARG A 91 13.47 10.89 12.59
CA ARG A 91 14.15 11.15 13.85
C ARG A 91 15.59 11.52 13.49
N THR A 92 15.89 12.82 13.36
CA THR A 92 17.27 13.30 13.36
C THR A 92 17.83 12.92 14.73
N THR A 93 18.62 11.85 14.77
CA THR A 93 19.44 11.53 15.93
C THR A 93 20.35 12.73 16.17
N VAL A 94 20.04 13.53 17.19
CA VAL A 94 20.99 14.49 17.72
C VAL A 94 22.07 13.66 18.40
N LEU A 95 23.15 13.37 17.68
CA LEU A 95 24.42 13.04 18.31
C LEU A 95 24.97 14.38 18.82
N GLY A 96 24.93 14.55 20.14
CA GLY A 96 25.56 15.67 20.83
C GLY A 96 27.08 15.67 20.63
N GLY A 97 27.64 16.88 20.58
CA GLY A 97 29.06 17.19 20.45
C GLY A 97 29.23 18.61 19.95
#